data_AF-A0AAV9FHW0-F1
#
_entry.id   AF-A0AAV9FHW0-F1
#
_cell.length_a   1.000
_cell.length_b   1.000
_cell.length_c   1.000
_cell.angle_alpha   90.00
_cell.angle_beta   90.00
_cell.angle_gamma   90.00
#
_symmetry.space_group_name_H-M   'P 1'
#
loop_
_entity.id
_entity.type
_entity.pdbx_description
1 polymer ?
#
loop_
_entity_poly.entity_id
_entity_poly.type
_entity_poly.pdbx_seq_one_letter_code
_entity_poly.pdbx_strand_id
1 'polypeptide(L)'
;MQILVVGCVYHYFQNTFSFPGLGGSRQDQFSLFPSSSPRINSQSPIQNNKFLEVPQIVWGLNNQKIAFARACLTARLLNRTLLMPSLSASLFYKEVDLLEPVAFDKIFKFEEFNSRCKGFIQLGRFSDLTNQTEPFELHKGSGRKWTVERDMDQLKQCKKDPIDQAEVIRIIGKNPFLWHDHWPVKDYAKIFECLNVVDEISAEANKVVSQIQKISGELKSGNETNSHVPYVAVHMRIEKDWMIHCKKLEQRSNISQICSSKEEIMERVAKIGGLQKPVIVYLAIADSLLEDSSF
;
A
#
# COMPACT_ATOMS: atom_id res chain seq x y z
N MET A 1 -27.40 -11.14 -21.31
CA MET A 1 -25.94 -10.93 -21.25
C MET A 1 -25.38 -11.98 -20.31
N GLN A 2 -24.64 -12.97 -20.82
CA GLN A 2 -23.99 -13.97 -19.96
C GLN A 2 -22.68 -13.39 -19.44
N ILE A 3 -22.65 -13.10 -18.14
CA ILE A 3 -21.43 -12.80 -17.38
C ILE A 3 -21.04 -14.12 -16.71
N LEU A 4 -19.83 -14.60 -16.97
CA LEU A 4 -19.29 -15.74 -16.26
C LEU A 4 -18.44 -15.20 -15.10
N VAL A 5 -18.89 -15.47 -13.87
CA VAL A 5 -18.19 -15.07 -12.64
C VAL A 5 -17.27 -16.20 -12.24
N VAL A 6 -15.97 -15.89 -12.11
CA VAL A 6 -14.99 -16.80 -11.52
C VAL A 6 -14.68 -16.31 -10.13
N GLY A 7 -15.27 -16.97 -9.13
CA GLY A 7 -14.96 -16.72 -7.72
C GLY A 7 -13.74 -17.53 -7.31
N CYS A 8 -12.73 -16.88 -6.72
CA CYS A 8 -11.68 -17.57 -6.00
C CYS A 8 -11.69 -17.09 -4.55
N VAL A 9 -11.86 -18.03 -3.63
CA VAL A 9 -11.80 -17.81 -2.19
C VAL A 9 -10.33 -17.69 -1.80
N TYR A 10 -9.91 -16.49 -1.39
CA TYR A 10 -8.57 -16.28 -0.85
C TYR A 10 -8.64 -15.82 0.60
N HIS A 11 -7.95 -16.57 1.47
CA HIS A 11 -7.47 -16.04 2.73
C HIS A 11 -6.42 -14.97 2.43
N TYR A 12 -6.77 -13.74 2.80
CA TYR A 12 -5.94 -12.53 2.92
C TYR A 12 -4.57 -12.53 2.22
N PHE A 13 -4.53 -12.06 0.98
CA PHE A 13 -3.43 -11.26 0.42
C PHE A 13 -4.01 -10.34 -0.67
N GLN A 14 -4.13 -9.04 -0.40
CA GLN A 14 -4.57 -8.06 -1.40
C GLN A 14 -3.37 -7.59 -2.24
N ASN A 15 -3.23 -8.15 -3.44
CA ASN A 15 -2.36 -7.66 -4.51
C ASN A 15 -3.13 -6.68 -5.40
N THR A 16 -2.55 -5.51 -5.69
CA THR A 16 -2.81 -4.78 -6.93
C THR A 16 -1.52 -4.09 -7.45
N PHE A 17 -1.20 -4.39 -8.72
CA PHE A 17 -0.15 -3.79 -9.53
C PHE A 17 -0.77 -2.81 -10.55
N SER A 18 -0.04 -1.71 -10.75
CA SER A 18 0.09 -0.79 -11.90
C SER A 18 -1.12 -0.29 -12.73
N PHE A 19 -1.20 1.05 -12.81
CA PHE A 19 -2.04 1.86 -13.71
C PHE A 19 -1.49 1.92 -15.14
N PRO A 20 -2.35 1.96 -16.18
CA PRO A 20 -2.06 2.63 -17.44
C PRO A 20 -2.73 4.02 -17.49
N GLY A 21 -1.95 5.04 -17.87
CA GLY A 21 -2.44 6.40 -18.10
C GLY A 21 -2.96 6.63 -19.51
N LEU A 22 -3.95 7.52 -19.65
CA LEU A 22 -4.34 8.35 -20.80
C LEU A 22 -5.55 9.17 -20.29
N GLY A 23 -5.53 10.49 -20.23
CA GLY A 23 -5.43 11.42 -21.35
C GLY A 23 -6.82 12.06 -21.56
N GLY A 24 -7.03 13.30 -21.07
CA GLY A 24 -8.30 14.00 -21.24
C GLY A 24 -8.32 15.38 -20.57
N SER A 25 -8.04 16.42 -21.36
CA SER A 25 -8.11 17.83 -20.97
C SER A 25 -9.49 18.25 -20.48
N ARG A 26 -9.54 18.98 -19.37
CA ARG A 26 -10.47 20.09 -19.18
C ARG A 26 -9.87 21.10 -18.20
N GLN A 27 -9.57 22.29 -18.72
CA GLN A 27 -9.22 23.46 -17.92
C GLN A 27 -10.44 23.85 -17.09
N ASP A 28 -10.26 24.04 -15.78
CA ASP A 28 -10.96 25.09 -15.05
C ASP A 28 -10.17 25.51 -13.82
N GLN A 29 -10.25 26.82 -13.56
CA GLN A 29 -9.38 27.64 -12.75
C GLN A 29 -9.28 27.19 -11.28
N PHE A 30 -8.05 26.96 -10.79
CA PHE A 30 -7.75 27.05 -9.37
C PHE A 30 -6.63 28.06 -9.13
N SER A 31 -6.95 28.98 -8.23
CA SER A 31 -6.19 30.12 -7.74
C SER A 31 -4.78 29.75 -7.28
N LEU A 32 -3.84 30.62 -7.65
CA LEU A 32 -2.42 30.60 -7.31
C LEU A 32 -2.19 30.67 -5.79
N PHE A 33 -1.82 29.55 -5.18
CA PHE A 33 -1.07 29.56 -3.92
C PHE A 33 0.40 29.26 -4.21
N PRO A 34 1.36 30.09 -3.77
CA PRO A 34 2.78 29.80 -3.96
C PRO A 34 3.18 28.64 -3.05
N SER A 35 3.22 27.44 -3.63
CA SER A 35 3.80 26.26 -2.98
C SER A 35 5.32 26.34 -3.09
N SER A 36 5.94 27.03 -2.12
CA SER A 36 7.37 26.96 -1.87
C SER A 36 7.72 25.58 -1.28
N SER A 37 7.66 24.52 -2.10
CA SER A 37 8.22 23.23 -1.71
C SER A 37 9.75 23.34 -1.63
N PRO A 38 10.40 22.92 -0.53
CA PRO A 38 11.84 22.83 -0.52
C PRO A 38 12.25 21.74 -1.52
N ARG A 39 12.94 22.13 -2.60
CA ARG A 39 13.63 21.21 -3.50
C ARG A 39 14.73 20.52 -2.71
N ILE A 40 14.45 19.35 -2.15
CA ILE A 40 15.48 18.45 -1.62
C ILE A 40 16.10 17.73 -2.83
N ASN A 41 16.96 18.44 -3.54
CA ASN A 41 17.78 17.89 -4.60
C ASN A 41 19.21 17.78 -4.07
N SER A 42 19.44 16.84 -3.15
CA SER A 42 20.78 16.38 -2.81
C SER A 42 20.83 14.87 -3.00
N GLN A 43 21.42 14.44 -4.12
CA GLN A 43 21.86 13.05 -4.29
C GLN A 43 23.12 12.83 -3.44
N SER A 44 23.02 13.00 -2.12
CA SER A 44 24.02 12.47 -1.21
C SER A 44 23.83 10.95 -1.14
N PRO A 45 24.89 10.15 -1.27
CA PRO A 45 24.82 8.74 -0.94
C PRO A 45 24.25 8.59 0.47
N ILE A 46 23.30 7.65 0.64
CA ILE A 46 22.80 7.27 1.97
C ILE A 46 24.03 6.91 2.81
N GLN A 47 24.15 7.49 4.01
CA GLN A 47 25.31 7.26 4.84
C GLN A 47 25.26 5.81 5.33
N ASN A 48 26.20 4.96 4.86
CA ASN A 48 26.13 3.50 4.95
C ASN A 48 26.05 2.88 6.37
N ASN A 49 26.11 3.68 7.43
CA ASN A 49 26.18 3.21 8.82
C ASN A 49 25.17 3.92 9.76
N LYS A 50 24.11 4.54 9.22
CA LYS A 50 23.08 5.19 10.03
C LYS A 50 21.69 4.68 9.66
N PHE A 51 20.89 4.45 10.69
CA PHE A 51 19.66 3.69 10.59
C PHE A 51 18.47 4.40 11.22
N LEU A 52 17.30 4.16 10.64
CA LEU A 52 16.00 4.49 11.22
C LEU A 52 15.29 3.20 11.61
N GLU A 53 14.94 3.05 12.88
CA GLU A 53 14.08 1.97 13.39
C GLU A 53 12.66 2.52 13.58
N VAL A 54 11.66 1.75 13.16
CA VAL A 54 10.24 2.11 13.32
C VAL A 54 9.49 1.01 14.06
N PRO A 55 8.38 1.33 14.76
CA PRO A 55 7.54 0.32 15.39
C PRO A 55 7.00 -0.68 14.36
N GLN A 56 6.58 -1.85 14.82
CA GLN A 56 5.88 -2.82 13.98
C GLN A 56 4.74 -2.16 13.20
N ILE A 57 4.71 -2.44 11.90
CA ILE A 57 3.72 -1.90 10.98
C ILE A 57 2.51 -2.85 10.99
N VAL A 58 1.46 -2.45 11.69
CA VAL A 58 0.20 -3.19 11.85
C VAL A 58 -0.92 -2.68 10.92
N TRP A 59 -2.08 -3.36 10.92
CA TRP A 59 -3.33 -3.10 10.17
C TRP A 59 -3.47 -3.88 8.86
N GLY A 60 -4.48 -3.59 8.04
CA GLY A 60 -4.58 -4.21 6.71
C GLY A 60 -3.36 -3.89 5.83
N LEU A 61 -2.98 -4.83 4.96
CA LEU A 61 -1.77 -4.76 4.13
C LEU A 61 -1.63 -3.45 3.36
N ASN A 62 -2.72 -2.86 2.85
CA ASN A 62 -2.68 -1.57 2.16
C ASN A 62 -2.27 -0.41 3.09
N ASN A 63 -2.76 -0.40 4.33
CA ASN A 63 -2.32 0.57 5.33
C ASN A 63 -0.86 0.31 5.71
N GLN A 64 -0.45 -0.95 5.81
CA GLN A 64 0.95 -1.30 6.04
C GLN A 64 1.88 -0.83 4.92
N LYS A 65 1.46 -0.95 3.65
CA LYS A 65 2.21 -0.41 2.49
C LYS A 65 2.38 1.11 2.60
N ILE A 66 1.31 1.84 2.92
CA ILE A 66 1.37 3.30 3.11
C ILE A 66 2.30 3.66 4.28
N ALA A 67 2.18 2.96 5.40
CA ALA A 67 3.04 3.14 6.57
C ALA A 67 4.52 2.86 6.25
N PHE A 68 4.80 1.78 5.53
CA PHE A 68 6.12 1.42 5.05
C PHE A 68 6.71 2.49 4.15
N ALA A 69 5.91 3.02 3.20
CA ALA A 69 6.35 4.11 2.35
C ALA A 69 6.63 5.39 3.15
N ARG A 70 5.80 5.72 4.14
CA ARG A 70 6.08 6.84 5.07
C ARG A 70 7.38 6.64 5.83
N ALA A 71 7.62 5.44 6.37
CA ALA A 71 8.87 5.10 7.05
C ALA A 71 10.09 5.24 6.12
N CYS A 72 10.00 4.76 4.87
CA CYS A 72 11.04 4.91 3.86
C CYS A 72 11.35 6.39 3.56
N LEU A 73 10.32 7.23 3.41
CA LEU A 73 10.49 8.64 3.09
C LEU A 73 11.01 9.44 4.30
N THR A 74 10.61 9.07 5.51
CA THR A 74 11.20 9.60 6.75
C THR A 74 12.68 9.22 6.85
N ALA A 75 13.05 7.96 6.59
CA ALA A 75 14.45 7.52 6.58
C ALA A 75 15.27 8.29 5.53
N ARG A 76 14.72 8.46 4.32
CA ARG A 76 15.31 9.27 3.25
C ARG A 76 15.52 10.74 3.67
N LEU A 77 14.53 11.38 4.30
CA LEU A 77 14.66 12.76 4.79
C LEU A 77 15.82 12.89 5.78
N LEU A 78 15.97 11.90 6.66
CA LEU A 78 17.01 11.81 7.68
C LEU A 78 18.36 11.29 7.14
N ASN A 79 18.47 10.99 5.84
CA ASN A 79 19.65 10.39 5.20
C ASN A 79 20.11 9.06 5.83
N ARG A 80 19.14 8.21 6.18
CA ARG A 80 19.34 6.93 6.89
C ARG A 80 18.80 5.76 6.09
N THR A 81 19.40 4.60 6.31
CA THR A 81 18.86 3.30 5.91
C THR A 81 17.67 2.96 6.81
N LEU A 82 16.55 2.50 6.26
CA LEU A 82 15.44 2.01 7.07
C LEU A 82 15.77 0.59 7.54
N LEU A 83 15.78 0.33 8.85
CA LEU A 83 15.86 -1.05 9.34
C LEU A 83 14.60 -1.80 8.92
N MET A 84 14.80 -3.01 8.39
CA MET A 84 13.74 -3.84 7.84
C MET A 84 12.60 -3.96 8.85
N PRO A 85 11.43 -3.36 8.58
CA PRO A 85 10.36 -3.32 9.55
C PRO A 85 9.65 -4.67 9.63
N SER A 86 9.14 -4.99 10.82
CA SER A 86 8.20 -6.10 10.99
C SER A 86 6.77 -5.65 10.62
N LEU A 87 6.05 -6.56 9.97
CA LEU A 87 4.67 -6.44 9.55
C LEU A 87 3.75 -7.21 10.52
N SER A 88 2.45 -7.24 10.26
CA SER A 88 1.50 -8.07 11.01
C SER A 88 0.50 -8.77 10.08
N ALA A 89 0.07 -9.97 10.46
CA ALA A 89 -1.02 -10.66 9.79
C ALA A 89 -2.41 -10.17 10.24
N SER A 90 -2.50 -9.39 11.32
CA SER A 90 -3.79 -9.01 11.92
C SER A 90 -4.32 -7.68 11.40
N LEU A 91 -5.64 -7.64 11.19
CA LEU A 91 -6.38 -6.42 10.90
C LEU A 91 -6.74 -5.63 12.16
N PHE A 92 -6.64 -6.27 13.33
CA PHE A 92 -7.01 -5.66 14.60
C PHE A 92 -5.86 -4.80 15.13
N TYR A 93 -6.16 -3.52 15.37
CA TYR A 93 -5.16 -2.54 15.80
C TYR A 93 -5.09 -2.33 17.32
N LYS A 94 -6.00 -2.96 18.08
CA LYS A 94 -6.20 -2.64 19.50
C LYS A 94 -5.25 -3.41 20.42
N GLU A 95 -4.57 -4.44 19.92
CA GLU A 95 -3.74 -5.35 20.72
C GLU A 95 -2.39 -5.59 20.04
N VAL A 96 -1.72 -4.50 19.63
CA VAL A 96 -0.45 -4.55 18.87
C VAL A 96 0.62 -5.38 19.58
N ASP A 97 0.70 -5.30 20.90
CA ASP A 97 1.70 -5.99 21.72
C ASP A 97 1.51 -7.53 21.73
N LEU A 98 0.36 -8.04 21.29
CA LEU A 98 0.06 -9.47 21.18
C LEU A 98 0.22 -10.01 19.75
N LEU A 99 0.51 -9.14 18.78
CA LEU A 99 0.56 -9.54 17.36
C LEU A 99 1.92 -10.12 17.01
N GLU A 100 1.93 -11.38 16.58
CA GLU A 100 3.14 -11.99 16.06
C GLU A 100 3.68 -11.19 14.86
N PRO A 101 4.98 -10.79 14.90
CA PRO A 101 5.58 -10.05 13.80
C PRO A 101 5.77 -10.95 12.59
N VAL A 102 5.34 -10.45 11.44
CA VAL A 102 5.62 -11.06 10.14
C VAL A 102 6.83 -10.36 9.55
N ALA A 103 7.89 -11.11 9.23
CA ALA A 103 9.08 -10.51 8.63
C ALA A 103 8.75 -9.95 7.23
N PHE A 104 9.36 -8.81 6.86
CA PHE A 104 9.16 -8.18 5.56
C PHE A 104 9.43 -9.13 4.39
N ASP A 105 10.49 -9.93 4.50
CA ASP A 105 10.95 -10.90 3.51
C ASP A 105 10.05 -12.13 3.35
N LYS A 106 9.02 -12.28 4.19
CA LYS A 106 7.94 -13.26 3.99
C LYS A 106 6.86 -12.78 3.03
N ILE A 107 6.77 -11.47 2.78
CA ILE A 107 5.75 -10.88 1.92
C ILE A 107 6.40 -10.25 0.68
N PHE A 108 7.52 -9.54 0.86
CA PHE A 108 8.20 -8.80 -0.19
C PHE A 108 9.67 -9.20 -0.32
N LYS A 109 10.20 -9.26 -1.55
CA LYS A 109 11.59 -9.62 -1.81
C LYS A 109 12.54 -8.49 -1.39
N PHE A 110 13.21 -8.66 -0.25
CA PHE A 110 14.14 -7.67 0.33
C PHE A 110 15.24 -7.21 -0.65
N GLU A 111 15.97 -8.16 -1.24
CA GLU A 111 17.09 -7.83 -2.14
C GLU A 111 16.61 -7.13 -3.42
N GLU A 112 15.45 -7.55 -3.93
CA GLU A 112 14.87 -6.93 -5.12
C GLU A 112 14.35 -5.53 -4.84
N PHE A 113 13.78 -5.29 -3.66
CA PHE A 113 13.41 -3.94 -3.21
C PHE A 113 14.63 -3.02 -3.22
N ASN A 114 15.72 -3.43 -2.58
CA ASN A 114 16.96 -2.64 -2.53
C ASN A 114 17.59 -2.41 -3.90
N SER A 115 17.50 -3.40 -4.81
CA SER A 115 17.93 -3.26 -6.20
C SER A 115 17.09 -2.22 -6.96
N ARG A 116 15.76 -2.35 -6.91
CA ARG A 116 14.81 -1.46 -7.63
C ARG A 116 14.83 -0.03 -7.08
N CYS A 117 15.01 0.14 -5.77
CA CYS A 117 15.03 1.43 -5.09
C CYS A 117 16.42 2.02 -4.90
N LYS A 118 17.46 1.47 -5.55
CA LYS A 118 18.84 1.93 -5.43
C LYS A 118 18.97 3.43 -5.69
N GLY A 119 19.68 4.11 -4.78
CA GLY A 119 19.86 5.58 -4.82
C GLY A 119 18.62 6.38 -4.41
N PHE A 120 17.49 5.73 -4.13
CA PHE A 120 16.29 6.37 -3.60
C PHE A 120 16.11 6.10 -2.10
N ILE A 121 16.05 4.82 -1.72
CA ILE A 121 15.99 4.39 -0.33
C ILE A 121 16.67 3.03 -0.23
N GLN A 122 17.12 2.68 0.97
CA GLN A 122 17.73 1.41 1.27
C GLN A 122 17.11 0.81 2.54
N LEU A 123 16.87 -0.49 2.51
CA LEU A 123 16.56 -1.30 3.68
C LEU A 123 17.83 -1.96 4.19
N GLY A 124 17.99 -2.00 5.51
CA GLY A 124 19.07 -2.69 6.21
C GLY A 124 18.53 -3.79 7.10
N ARG A 125 19.37 -4.77 7.41
CA ARG A 125 19.07 -5.81 8.40
C ARG A 125 19.54 -5.36 9.78
N PHE A 126 18.94 -5.91 10.83
CA PHE A 126 19.43 -5.70 12.20
C PHE A 126 20.86 -6.25 12.39
N SER A 127 21.27 -7.23 11.59
CA SER A 127 22.66 -7.73 11.54
C SER A 127 23.67 -6.71 11.05
N ASP A 128 23.22 -5.63 10.40
CA ASP A 128 24.09 -4.57 9.86
C ASP A 128 24.44 -3.53 10.94
N LEU A 129 23.83 -3.61 12.12
CA LEU A 129 24.09 -2.73 13.26
C LEU A 129 25.41 -3.08 13.95
N THR A 130 26.22 -2.06 14.22
CA THR A 130 27.45 -2.19 14.99
C THR A 130 27.20 -2.08 16.49
N ASN A 131 26.07 -1.47 16.90
CA ASN A 131 25.68 -1.21 18.28
C ASN A 131 26.73 -0.40 19.06
N GLN A 132 27.43 0.51 18.39
CA GLN A 132 28.47 1.35 19.01
C GLN A 132 27.89 2.49 19.85
N THR A 133 26.67 2.93 19.52
CA THR A 133 25.99 4.02 20.23
C THR A 133 24.62 3.55 20.70
N GLU A 134 24.16 4.06 21.85
CA GLU A 134 22.76 3.86 22.23
C GLU A 134 21.81 4.50 21.21
N PRO A 135 20.69 3.83 20.87
CA PRO A 135 19.68 4.41 19.99
C PRO A 135 19.11 5.71 20.56
N PHE A 136 18.98 6.74 19.71
CA PHE A 136 18.23 7.93 20.06
C PHE A 136 16.74 7.66 19.90
N GLU A 137 15.99 7.71 21.01
CA GLU A 137 14.54 7.48 21.00
C GLU A 137 13.76 8.74 20.62
N LEU A 138 13.11 8.70 19.46
CA LEU A 138 12.25 9.74 18.94
C LEU A 138 10.78 9.43 19.24
N HIS A 139 10.22 10.08 20.25
CA HIS A 139 8.78 10.01 20.54
C HIS A 139 7.99 10.91 19.59
N LYS A 140 7.12 10.30 18.77
CA LYS A 140 6.22 11.07 17.89
C LYS A 140 5.14 11.75 18.73
N GLY A 141 4.98 13.06 18.54
CA GLY A 141 3.96 13.81 19.25
C GLY A 141 2.53 13.42 18.85
N SER A 142 1.57 13.83 19.68
CA SER A 142 0.16 13.42 19.56
C SER A 142 -0.83 14.54 19.90
N GLY A 143 -2.10 14.30 19.56
CA GLY A 143 -3.20 15.22 19.85
C GLY A 143 -3.26 16.47 18.96
N ARG A 144 -4.20 17.36 19.26
CA ARG A 144 -4.53 18.56 18.46
C ARG A 144 -3.38 19.57 18.32
N LYS A 145 -2.42 19.57 19.26
CA LYS A 145 -1.25 20.44 19.24
C LYS A 145 -0.12 19.92 18.37
N TRP A 146 -0.24 18.70 17.83
CA TRP A 146 0.75 18.11 16.93
C TRP A 146 0.37 18.38 15.48
N THR A 147 0.88 19.46 14.91
CA THR A 147 0.60 19.89 13.54
C THR A 147 1.63 19.32 12.55
N VAL A 148 1.33 19.43 11.25
CA VAL A 148 2.24 19.02 10.17
C VAL A 148 3.59 19.75 10.29
N GLU A 149 3.56 21.05 10.58
CA GLU A 149 4.77 21.88 10.71
C GLU A 149 5.62 21.43 11.89
N ARG A 150 5.00 21.18 13.05
CA ARG A 150 5.71 20.70 14.25
C ARG A 150 6.32 19.32 14.04
N ASP A 151 5.62 18.45 13.32
CA ASP A 151 6.12 17.14 12.97
C ASP A 151 7.35 17.23 12.06
N MET A 152 7.29 18.08 11.03
CA MET A 152 8.41 18.34 10.12
C MET A 152 9.59 19.02 10.84
N ASP A 153 9.33 19.95 11.75
CA ASP A 153 10.38 20.62 12.53
C ASP A 153 11.09 19.63 13.48
N GLN A 154 10.35 18.71 14.10
CA GLN A 154 10.94 17.62 14.89
C GLN A 154 11.87 16.74 14.01
N LEU A 155 11.43 16.37 12.80
CA LEU A 155 12.26 15.60 11.87
C LEU A 155 13.52 16.37 11.45
N LYS A 156 13.42 17.68 11.20
CA LYS A 156 14.59 18.53 10.89
C LYS A 156 15.55 18.65 12.06
N GLN A 157 15.07 18.67 13.29
CA GLN A 157 15.93 18.67 14.49
C GLN A 157 16.77 17.39 14.59
N CYS A 158 16.21 16.25 14.17
CA CYS A 158 16.93 14.97 14.16
C CYS A 158 18.12 14.94 13.21
N LYS A 159 18.19 15.87 12.26
CA LYS A 159 19.34 16.02 11.32
C LYS A 159 20.47 16.89 11.89
N LYS A 160 20.36 17.35 13.13
CA LYS A 160 21.35 18.20 13.77
C LYS A 160 22.09 17.44 14.85
N ASP A 161 23.33 17.83 15.10
CA ASP A 161 24.08 17.33 16.24
C ASP A 161 23.42 17.77 17.57
N PRO A 162 23.43 16.91 18.59
CA PRO A 162 24.10 15.60 18.65
C PRO A 162 23.26 14.42 18.12
N ILE A 163 21.98 14.63 17.78
CA ILE A 163 21.05 13.54 17.42
C ILE A 163 21.53 12.81 16.17
N ASP A 164 22.01 13.55 15.16
CA ASP A 164 22.43 12.93 13.91
C ASP A 164 23.65 12.00 14.09
N GLN A 165 24.41 12.12 15.18
CA GLN A 165 25.54 11.22 15.48
C GLN A 165 25.10 9.82 15.92
N ALA A 166 23.86 9.66 16.40
CA ALA A 166 23.37 8.34 16.78
C ALA A 166 23.36 7.40 15.56
N GLU A 167 23.90 6.19 15.73
CA GLU A 167 23.83 5.13 14.72
C GLU A 167 22.36 4.84 14.38
N VAL A 168 21.52 4.70 15.41
CA VAL A 168 20.09 4.40 15.26
C VAL A 168 19.26 5.55 15.83
N ILE A 169 18.31 6.04 15.03
CA ILE A 169 17.16 6.80 15.52
C ILE A 169 16.00 5.83 15.59
N ARG A 170 15.46 5.59 16.80
CA ARG A 170 14.32 4.69 17.01
C ARG A 170 13.05 5.51 17.22
N ILE A 171 12.07 5.35 16.33
CA ILE A 171 10.78 6.00 16.50
C ILE A 171 9.91 5.19 17.47
N ILE A 172 9.35 5.85 18.49
CA ILE A 172 8.52 5.22 19.52
C ILE A 172 7.05 5.69 19.43
N GLY A 173 6.14 4.76 19.74
CA GLY A 173 4.77 5.03 20.19
C GLY A 173 3.68 5.13 19.12
N LYS A 174 3.98 5.64 17.91
CA LYS A 174 2.97 5.75 16.85
C LYS A 174 3.33 4.93 15.61
N ASN A 175 2.38 4.13 15.15
CA ASN A 175 2.45 3.47 13.86
C ASN A 175 2.68 4.49 12.72
N PRO A 176 3.56 4.22 11.74
CA PRO A 176 3.85 5.15 10.65
C PRO A 176 2.64 5.58 9.80
N PHE A 177 1.60 4.75 9.74
CA PHE A 177 0.33 5.13 9.09
C PHE A 177 -0.33 6.36 9.74
N LEU A 178 -0.08 6.63 11.02
CA LEU A 178 -0.69 7.73 11.76
C LEU A 178 0.18 9.00 11.78
N TRP A 179 1.32 8.99 11.10
CA TRP A 179 2.16 10.18 11.00
C TRP A 179 1.57 11.18 10.02
N HIS A 180 1.95 12.44 10.19
CA HIS A 180 1.61 13.47 9.22
C HIS A 180 2.23 13.15 7.86
N ASP A 181 1.47 13.45 6.81
CA ASP A 181 1.92 13.23 5.45
C ASP A 181 2.68 14.44 4.95
N HIS A 182 3.94 14.25 4.61
CA HIS A 182 4.84 15.32 4.15
C HIS A 182 5.24 15.18 2.68
N TRP A 183 4.81 14.09 2.04
CA TRP A 183 5.46 13.63 0.82
C TRP A 183 4.54 13.72 -0.39
N PRO A 184 5.09 14.07 -1.57
CA PRO A 184 4.30 14.07 -2.78
C PRO A 184 3.95 12.64 -3.20
N VAL A 185 2.80 12.46 -3.85
CA VAL A 185 2.30 11.15 -4.32
C VAL A 185 3.31 10.39 -5.18
N LYS A 186 4.11 11.11 -6.00
CA LYS A 186 5.16 10.50 -6.84
C LYS A 186 6.22 9.73 -6.05
N ASP A 187 6.51 10.16 -4.82
CA ASP A 187 7.54 9.54 -3.99
C ASP A 187 7.01 8.25 -3.35
N TYR A 188 5.72 8.22 -3.00
CA TYR A 188 5.01 6.99 -2.63
C TYR A 188 4.98 5.98 -3.78
N ALA A 189 4.60 6.44 -4.98
CA ALA A 189 4.53 5.59 -6.16
C ALA A 189 5.88 4.91 -6.44
N LYS A 190 6.98 5.67 -6.35
CA LYS A 190 8.33 5.13 -6.50
C LYS A 190 8.66 4.02 -5.50
N ILE A 191 8.24 4.14 -4.24
CA ILE A 191 8.45 3.07 -3.24
C ILE A 191 7.59 1.85 -3.57
N PHE A 192 6.34 2.06 -3.99
CA PHE A 192 5.45 0.96 -4.35
C PHE A 192 5.94 0.19 -5.57
N GLU A 193 6.56 0.85 -6.55
CA GLU A 193 7.20 0.19 -7.70
C GLU A 193 8.40 -0.70 -7.32
N CYS A 194 9.04 -0.40 -6.19
CA CYS A 194 10.13 -1.21 -5.64
C CYS A 194 9.62 -2.44 -4.89
N LEU A 195 8.36 -2.44 -4.42
CA LEU A 195 7.79 -3.61 -3.74
C LEU A 195 7.53 -4.72 -4.75
N ASN A 196 8.21 -5.85 -4.59
CA ASN A 196 7.88 -7.07 -5.30
C ASN A 196 7.52 -8.16 -4.28
N VAL A 197 6.43 -8.90 -4.53
CA VAL A 197 6.02 -9.98 -3.64
C VAL A 197 6.92 -11.21 -3.80
N VAL A 198 6.96 -12.06 -2.79
CA VAL A 198 7.72 -13.32 -2.84
C VAL A 198 7.15 -14.30 -3.87
N ASP A 199 7.95 -15.29 -4.25
CA ASP A 199 7.61 -16.23 -5.33
C ASP A 199 6.41 -17.10 -4.97
N GLU A 200 6.22 -17.43 -3.69
CA GLU A 200 5.08 -18.20 -3.19
C GLU A 200 3.76 -17.46 -3.45
N ILE A 201 3.69 -16.16 -3.12
CA ILE A 201 2.51 -15.33 -3.38
C ILE A 201 2.29 -15.16 -4.89
N SER A 202 3.37 -14.96 -5.64
CA SER A 202 3.33 -14.84 -7.10
C SER A 202 2.81 -16.13 -7.76
N ALA A 203 3.22 -17.29 -7.26
CA ALA A 203 2.78 -18.58 -7.74
C ALA A 203 1.28 -18.80 -7.49
N GLU A 204 0.77 -18.42 -6.32
CA GLU A 204 -0.67 -18.46 -6.05
C GLU A 204 -1.45 -17.54 -7.00
N ALA A 205 -0.98 -16.32 -7.23
CA ALA A 205 -1.60 -15.41 -8.20
C ALA A 205 -1.60 -15.98 -9.63
N ASN A 206 -0.50 -16.63 -10.03
CA ASN A 206 -0.38 -17.27 -11.34
C ASN A 206 -1.37 -18.43 -11.54
N LYS A 207 -1.77 -19.13 -10.47
CA LYS A 207 -2.84 -20.15 -10.55
C LYS A 207 -4.17 -19.52 -10.93
N VAL A 208 -4.52 -18.38 -10.34
CA VAL A 208 -5.75 -17.63 -10.68
C VAL A 208 -5.73 -17.20 -12.14
N VAL A 209 -4.61 -16.62 -12.60
CA VAL A 209 -4.44 -16.20 -13.99
C VAL A 209 -4.58 -17.40 -14.94
N SER A 210 -3.98 -18.54 -14.59
CA SER A 210 -4.08 -19.77 -15.39
C SER A 210 -5.52 -20.29 -15.49
N GLN A 211 -6.31 -20.19 -14.41
CA GLN A 211 -7.73 -20.55 -14.43
C GLN A 211 -8.55 -19.62 -15.34
N ILE A 212 -8.32 -18.31 -15.26
CA ILE A 212 -8.94 -17.32 -16.15
C ILE A 212 -8.62 -17.64 -17.62
N GLN A 213 -7.37 -17.99 -17.92
CA GLN A 213 -6.93 -18.36 -19.26
C GLN A 213 -7.57 -19.65 -19.76
N LYS A 214 -7.73 -20.66 -18.90
CA LYS A 214 -8.41 -21.92 -19.23
C LYS A 214 -9.87 -21.68 -19.63
N ILE A 215 -10.61 -20.92 -18.82
CA ILE A 215 -12.00 -20.56 -19.07
C ILE A 215 -12.15 -19.79 -20.38
N SER A 216 -11.21 -18.89 -20.65
CA SER A 216 -11.08 -18.19 -21.92
C SER A 216 -10.93 -19.14 -23.12
N GLY A 217 -10.10 -20.18 -22.99
CA GLY A 217 -9.91 -21.20 -24.04
C GLY A 217 -11.18 -22.01 -24.32
N GLU A 218 -11.93 -22.37 -23.28
CA GLU A 218 -13.21 -23.08 -23.41
C GLU A 218 -14.29 -22.24 -24.12
N LEU A 219 -14.27 -20.92 -23.93
CA LEU A 219 -15.17 -19.98 -24.60
C LEU A 219 -14.84 -19.77 -26.09
N LYS A 220 -13.59 -20.05 -26.49
CA LYS A 220 -13.10 -19.92 -27.88
C LYS A 220 -13.08 -21.28 -28.58
N SER A 221 -14.26 -21.86 -28.83
CA SER A 221 -14.38 -23.00 -29.74
C SER A 221 -14.18 -22.53 -31.19
N GLY A 222 -12.92 -22.40 -31.63
CA GLY A 222 -12.56 -22.08 -33.01
C GLY A 222 -11.16 -21.47 -33.14
N ASN A 223 -10.20 -22.29 -33.60
CA ASN A 223 -8.92 -22.01 -34.31
C ASN A 223 -8.15 -20.67 -34.14
N GLU A 224 -8.34 -19.90 -33.08
CA GLU A 224 -7.49 -18.74 -32.75
C GLU A 224 -6.52 -19.12 -31.63
N THR A 225 -5.39 -19.69 -32.03
CA THR A 225 -4.26 -19.90 -31.14
C THR A 225 -3.62 -18.55 -30.79
N ASN A 226 -3.49 -18.25 -29.48
CA ASN A 226 -2.68 -17.18 -28.85
C ASN A 226 -3.27 -15.78 -28.59
N SER A 227 -4.59 -15.57 -28.52
CA SER A 227 -5.11 -14.28 -28.02
C SER A 227 -5.52 -14.35 -26.54
N HIS A 228 -4.73 -13.70 -25.67
CA HIS A 228 -5.08 -13.44 -24.26
C HIS A 228 -6.47 -12.80 -24.20
N VAL A 229 -7.44 -13.47 -23.57
CA VAL A 229 -8.78 -12.88 -23.42
C VAL A 229 -8.71 -11.81 -22.34
N PRO A 230 -9.17 -10.58 -22.65
CA PRO A 230 -9.28 -9.55 -21.64
C PRO A 230 -10.31 -9.99 -20.60
N TYR A 231 -9.94 -9.90 -19.32
CA TYR A 231 -10.86 -10.06 -18.21
C TYR A 231 -10.98 -8.75 -17.45
N VAL A 232 -12.09 -8.57 -16.74
CA VAL A 232 -12.31 -7.43 -15.84
C VAL A 232 -12.07 -7.90 -14.42
N ALA A 233 -11.14 -7.27 -13.72
CA ALA A 233 -10.94 -7.48 -12.28
C ALA A 233 -11.74 -6.44 -11.49
N VAL A 234 -12.54 -6.90 -10.53
CA VAL A 234 -13.31 -6.03 -9.63
C VAL A 234 -12.89 -6.35 -8.20
N HIS A 235 -12.41 -5.34 -7.48
CA HIS A 235 -12.21 -5.44 -6.04
C HIS A 235 -13.48 -4.96 -5.31
N MET A 236 -14.12 -5.87 -4.59
CA MET A 236 -15.31 -5.57 -3.79
C MET A 236 -14.94 -5.56 -2.32
N ARG A 237 -15.02 -4.36 -1.71
CA ARG A 237 -14.92 -4.18 -0.26
C ARG A 237 -16.35 -4.15 0.30
N ILE A 238 -16.89 -5.30 0.68
CA ILE A 238 -18.27 -5.48 1.17
C ILE A 238 -18.33 -6.04 2.60
N GLU A 239 -17.18 -6.04 3.29
CA GLU A 239 -17.03 -6.51 4.65
C GLU A 239 -17.87 -5.68 5.64
N LYS A 240 -18.33 -6.31 6.73
CA LYS A 240 -19.21 -5.69 7.73
C LYS A 240 -18.66 -4.38 8.30
N ASP A 241 -17.35 -4.30 8.55
CA ASP A 241 -16.67 -3.08 9.01
C ASP A 241 -16.81 -1.94 8.00
N TRP A 242 -16.63 -2.25 6.72
CA TRP A 242 -16.77 -1.31 5.62
C TRP A 242 -18.24 -0.90 5.42
N MET A 243 -19.17 -1.84 5.47
CA MET A 243 -20.60 -1.54 5.38
C MET A 243 -21.09 -0.65 6.53
N ILE A 244 -20.57 -0.85 7.76
CA ILE A 244 -20.83 0.06 8.89
C ILE A 244 -20.24 1.44 8.64
N HIS A 245 -19.03 1.51 8.07
CA HIS A 245 -18.39 2.77 7.71
C HIS A 245 -19.23 3.54 6.66
N CYS A 246 -19.67 2.87 5.59
CA CYS A 246 -20.56 3.41 4.57
C CYS A 246 -21.83 4.02 5.19
N LYS A 247 -22.57 3.23 6.00
CA LYS A 247 -23.82 3.68 6.63
C LYS A 247 -23.63 4.90 7.53
N LYS A 248 -22.51 4.97 8.27
CA LYS A 248 -22.20 6.12 9.11
C LYS A 248 -21.91 7.37 8.28
N LEU A 249 -21.24 7.23 7.13
CA LEU A 249 -21.00 8.35 6.24
C LEU A 249 -22.30 8.81 5.57
N GLU A 250 -23.16 7.89 5.13
CA GLU A 250 -24.47 8.20 4.53
C GLU A 250 -25.34 9.01 5.48
N GLN A 251 -25.42 8.60 6.75
CA GLN A 251 -26.12 9.33 7.80
C GLN A 251 -25.56 10.74 8.03
N ARG A 252 -24.23 10.90 8.00
CA ARG A 252 -23.57 12.20 8.23
C ARG A 252 -23.72 13.15 7.04
N SER A 253 -23.72 12.60 5.83
CA SER A 253 -23.76 13.37 4.59
C SER A 253 -25.17 13.52 4.02
N ASN A 254 -26.19 12.93 4.66
CA ASN A 254 -27.59 12.93 4.21
C ASN A 254 -27.75 12.47 2.75
N ILE A 255 -27.01 11.43 2.38
CA ILE A 255 -27.05 10.79 1.06
C ILE A 255 -27.31 9.29 1.23
N SER A 256 -27.91 8.68 0.21
CA SER A 256 -28.37 7.30 0.26
C SER A 256 -27.46 6.27 -0.40
N GLN A 257 -26.38 6.71 -1.09
CA GLN A 257 -25.51 5.82 -1.87
C GLN A 257 -24.06 6.31 -1.87
N ILE A 258 -23.32 5.97 -0.81
CA ILE A 258 -21.84 6.13 -0.81
C ILE A 258 -21.16 4.87 -1.31
N CYS A 259 -21.75 3.71 -1.03
CA CYS A 259 -21.18 2.42 -1.37
C CYS A 259 -22.01 1.74 -2.47
N SER A 260 -21.32 1.23 -3.49
CA SER A 260 -21.97 0.69 -4.68
C SER A 260 -22.73 -0.60 -4.38
N SER A 261 -23.92 -0.71 -4.96
CA SER A 261 -24.70 -1.96 -4.93
C SER A 261 -24.15 -2.98 -5.95
N LYS A 262 -24.58 -4.24 -5.82
CA LYS A 262 -24.26 -5.29 -6.79
C LYS A 262 -24.71 -4.91 -8.20
N GLU A 263 -25.92 -4.37 -8.32
CA GLU A 263 -26.52 -3.93 -9.59
C GLU A 263 -25.72 -2.80 -10.21
N GLU A 264 -25.29 -1.83 -9.41
CA GLU A 264 -24.46 -0.72 -9.88
C GLU A 264 -23.09 -1.22 -10.36
N ILE A 265 -22.46 -2.16 -9.65
CA ILE A 265 -21.19 -2.76 -10.07
C ILE A 265 -21.38 -3.50 -11.39
N MET A 266 -22.43 -4.32 -11.51
CA MET A 266 -22.74 -5.05 -12.75
C MET A 266 -23.00 -4.10 -13.93
N GLU A 267 -23.76 -3.03 -13.71
CA GLU A 267 -24.05 -2.02 -14.72
C GLU A 267 -22.77 -1.29 -15.16
N ARG A 268 -21.92 -0.89 -14.21
CA ARG A 268 -20.63 -0.24 -14.50
C ARG A 268 -19.71 -1.16 -15.29
N VAL A 269 -19.59 -2.43 -14.92
CA VAL A 269 -18.79 -3.43 -15.66
C VAL A 269 -19.36 -3.63 -17.07
N ALA A 270 -20.68 -3.70 -17.23
CA ALA A 270 -21.33 -3.87 -18.53
C ALA A 270 -21.14 -2.70 -19.50
N LYS A 271 -20.91 -1.49 -18.97
CA LYS A 271 -20.72 -0.24 -19.74
C LYS A 271 -19.26 0.04 -20.10
N ILE A 272 -18.30 -0.77 -19.66
CA ILE A 272 -16.89 -0.60 -20.06
C ILE A 272 -16.78 -0.84 -21.57
N GLY A 273 -16.40 0.20 -22.31
CA GLY A 273 -16.23 0.16 -23.76
C GLY A 273 -15.06 -0.72 -24.19
N GLY A 274 -15.15 -1.33 -25.37
CA GLY A 274 -14.07 -2.16 -25.94
C GLY A 274 -14.00 -3.58 -25.39
N LEU A 275 -14.91 -3.98 -24.50
CA LEU A 275 -14.97 -5.35 -24.00
C LEU A 275 -15.60 -6.31 -25.04
N GLN A 276 -14.84 -7.34 -25.41
CA GLN A 276 -15.35 -8.46 -26.21
C GLN A 276 -16.30 -9.31 -25.35
N LYS A 277 -17.50 -9.59 -25.86
CA LYS A 277 -18.52 -10.36 -25.15
C LYS A 277 -18.52 -11.82 -25.64
N PRO A 278 -18.65 -12.82 -24.75
CA PRO A 278 -18.78 -12.72 -23.29
C PRO A 278 -17.50 -12.26 -22.58
N VAL A 279 -17.64 -11.57 -21.45
CA VAL A 279 -16.53 -11.02 -20.65
C VAL A 279 -16.31 -11.91 -19.43
N ILE A 280 -15.06 -12.24 -19.15
CA ILE A 280 -14.67 -12.90 -17.90
C ILE A 280 -14.51 -11.85 -16.81
N VAL A 281 -15.14 -12.06 -15.65
CA VAL A 281 -15.02 -11.16 -14.50
C VAL A 281 -14.35 -11.90 -13.34
N TYR A 282 -13.22 -11.38 -12.89
CA TYR A 282 -12.53 -11.80 -11.67
C TYR A 282 -12.99 -10.92 -10.51
N LEU A 283 -13.57 -11.52 -9.48
CA LEU A 283 -14.01 -10.82 -8.28
C LEU A 283 -13.03 -11.08 -7.13
N ALA A 284 -12.37 -10.02 -6.66
CA ALA A 284 -11.58 -10.04 -5.43
C ALA A 284 -12.46 -9.56 -4.28
N ILE A 285 -12.83 -10.47 -3.38
CA ILE A 285 -13.71 -10.24 -2.23
C ILE A 285 -13.03 -10.83 -0.98
N ALA A 286 -13.14 -10.19 0.18
CA ALA A 286 -12.75 -10.84 1.43
C ALA A 286 -13.93 -11.69 1.96
N ASP A 287 -13.76 -13.01 1.92
CA ASP A 287 -14.85 -13.98 2.05
C ASP A 287 -15.35 -14.19 3.50
N SER A 288 -14.49 -14.01 4.51
CA SER A 288 -14.79 -14.43 5.90
C SER A 288 -15.86 -13.61 6.64
N LEU A 289 -16.58 -12.71 5.98
CA LEU A 289 -17.68 -11.92 6.55
C LEU A 289 -18.98 -11.99 5.73
N LEU A 290 -19.03 -12.85 4.71
CA LEU A 290 -20.26 -13.24 4.00
C LEU A 290 -21.01 -14.28 4.85
N GLU A 291 -21.47 -13.92 6.04
CA GLU A 291 -22.37 -14.77 6.85
C GLU A 291 -23.81 -14.84 6.30
N ASP A 292 -24.04 -14.45 5.05
CA ASP A 292 -25.34 -14.59 4.39
C ASP A 292 -25.24 -15.56 3.21
N SER A 293 -25.93 -16.69 3.34
CA SER A 293 -26.07 -17.78 2.36
C SER A 293 -26.90 -17.40 1.12
N SER A 294 -26.98 -16.12 0.78
CA SER A 294 -27.84 -15.57 -0.28
C SER A 294 -27.09 -14.93 -1.46
N PHE A 295 -25.83 -15.33 -1.67
CA PHE A 295 -25.06 -14.99 -2.89
C PHE A 295 -25.14 -16.05 -3.97
#